data_AF-A0A2R8BVS4-F1
#
_entry.id   AF-A0A2R8BVS4-F1
#
_cell.length_a   1.000
_cell.length_b   1.000
_cell.length_c   1.000
_cell.angle_alpha   90.00
_cell.angle_beta   90.00
_cell.angle_gamma   90.00
#
_symmetry.space_group_name_H-M   'P 1'
#
loop_
_entity.id
_entity.type
_entity.pdbx_description
1 polymer ?
#
loop_
_entity_poly.entity_id
_entity_poly.type
_entity_poly.pdbx_seq_one_letter_code
_entity_poly.pdbx_strand_id
1 'polypeptide(L)'
;MSNGIATIDLAKAAQLDELLGNCEGSTVRASMDQVAAAIGSRLGATYETLQELDADLDWPEGTIGTVWNDGVEPQNGAYKKSGDIGAGQWARVGDAPIGVAMKHALDRVTEARAEADRSAAQVPLAQAQAGIADAHRLASAGHAAEAGVSRDQAAAAGLVAGNRIFTGTLEEAETATADGETFLFQNGPGTAIYRNDLGSATFVDWIGEVLFDSAQTLLAFTGEMNPGTLVRTREEGFAYRVVADWTSAWGAVSAGGVKLYPISSGGWITARMFGAMEGVDVTAAVQAAINFAMYGGPGYTALVGARGAQVDVSEAKQSDPSLYYLIYTKFFAQ
;
A
#
# COMPACT_ATOMS: atom_id res chain seq x y z
N MET A 1 8.84 -83.27 8.93
CA MET A 1 8.87 -81.84 8.55
C MET A 1 7.58 -81.57 7.79
N SER A 2 6.59 -80.98 8.42
CA SER A 2 5.34 -80.61 7.76
C SER A 2 5.61 -79.46 6.79
N ASN A 3 5.28 -79.66 5.51
CA ASN A 3 5.36 -78.62 4.50
C ASN A 3 4.38 -77.49 4.87
N GLY A 4 4.88 -76.31 5.22
CA GLY A 4 4.05 -75.12 5.33
C GLY A 4 3.41 -74.81 3.99
N ILE A 5 2.11 -74.50 3.97
CA ILE A 5 1.42 -74.06 2.75
C ILE A 5 1.81 -72.59 2.53
N ALA A 6 2.57 -72.32 1.47
CA ALA A 6 2.81 -70.96 1.02
C ALA A 6 1.58 -70.45 0.28
N THR A 7 0.71 -69.72 0.97
CA THR A 7 -0.49 -69.12 0.37
C THR A 7 -0.10 -67.81 -0.32
N ILE A 8 0.26 -67.90 -1.60
CA ILE A 8 0.67 -66.73 -2.41
C ILE A 8 -0.50 -65.88 -2.93
N ASP A 9 -1.75 -66.31 -2.69
CA ASP A 9 -2.97 -65.67 -3.20
C ASP A 9 -3.97 -65.32 -2.09
N LEU A 10 -3.55 -64.54 -1.09
CA LEU A 10 -4.49 -63.97 -0.11
C LEU A 10 -4.97 -62.59 -0.57
N ALA A 11 -6.29 -62.42 -0.65
CA ALA A 11 -6.90 -61.12 -0.90
C ALA A 11 -6.53 -60.15 0.23
N LYS A 12 -6.16 -58.91 -0.12
CA LYS A 12 -5.92 -57.86 0.87
C LYS A 12 -7.24 -57.48 1.53
N ALA A 13 -7.26 -57.45 2.86
CA ALA A 13 -8.40 -56.99 3.64
C ALA A 13 -8.00 -55.74 4.44
N ALA A 14 -8.92 -54.78 4.58
CA ALA A 14 -8.72 -53.56 5.38
C ALA A 14 -8.92 -53.81 6.89
N GLN A 15 -9.62 -54.88 7.24
CA GLN A 15 -9.89 -55.32 8.60
C GLN A 15 -9.69 -56.84 8.67
N LEU A 16 -9.18 -57.30 9.81
CA LEU A 16 -8.99 -58.71 10.11
C LEU A 16 -9.81 -59.00 11.37
N ASP A 17 -10.53 -60.11 11.40
CA ASP A 17 -11.21 -60.56 12.62
C ASP A 17 -10.24 -61.31 13.54
N GLU A 18 -9.32 -62.07 12.93
CA GLU A 18 -8.38 -62.93 13.63
C GLU A 18 -7.04 -63.04 12.90
N LEU A 19 -6.01 -63.41 13.66
CA LEU A 19 -4.66 -63.68 13.18
C LEU A 19 -4.31 -65.15 13.41
N LEU A 20 -3.82 -65.81 12.36
CA LEU A 20 -3.22 -67.13 12.44
C LEU A 20 -1.74 -67.00 12.75
N GLY A 21 -1.31 -67.60 13.85
CA GLY A 21 0.08 -67.60 14.30
C GLY A 21 0.61 -69.00 14.53
N ASN A 22 1.92 -69.10 14.78
CA ASN A 22 2.52 -70.29 15.37
C ASN A 22 2.89 -69.97 16.83
N CYS A 23 2.46 -70.82 17.77
CA CYS A 23 2.86 -70.76 19.16
C CYS A 23 3.32 -72.15 19.58
N GLU A 24 4.56 -72.26 20.07
CA GLU A 24 5.15 -73.52 20.56
C GLU A 24 5.03 -74.69 19.55
N GLY A 25 5.21 -74.39 18.26
CA GLY A 25 5.14 -75.40 17.19
C GLY A 25 3.72 -75.77 16.74
N SER A 26 2.68 -75.19 17.33
CA SER A 26 1.28 -75.39 16.93
C SER A 26 0.70 -74.15 16.24
N THR A 27 -0.20 -74.34 15.27
CA THR A 27 -0.97 -73.24 14.67
C THR A 27 -2.04 -72.79 15.64
N VAL A 28 -2.07 -71.50 15.95
CA VAL A 28 -3.04 -70.87 16.86
C VAL A 28 -3.84 -69.78 16.14
N ARG A 29 -5.05 -69.52 16.64
CA ARG A 29 -5.90 -68.38 16.26
C ARG A 29 -5.94 -67.40 17.43
N ALA A 30 -5.78 -66.12 17.15
CA ALA A 30 -6.00 -65.05 18.12
C ALA A 30 -6.95 -64.03 17.50
N SER A 31 -7.96 -63.56 18.25
CA SER A 31 -8.77 -62.44 17.79
C SER A 31 -7.93 -61.16 17.74
N MET A 32 -8.30 -60.21 16.89
CA MET A 32 -7.59 -58.93 16.86
C MET A 32 -7.67 -58.19 18.20
N ASP A 33 -8.72 -58.39 19.00
CA ASP A 33 -8.80 -57.86 20.38
C ASP A 33 -7.76 -58.50 21.31
N GLN A 34 -7.55 -59.82 21.19
CA GLN A 34 -6.51 -60.52 21.94
C GLN A 34 -5.11 -60.06 21.52
N VAL A 35 -4.90 -59.85 20.22
CA VAL A 35 -3.65 -59.29 19.69
C VAL A 35 -3.44 -57.86 20.21
N ALA A 36 -4.46 -57.01 20.16
CA ALA A 36 -4.41 -55.64 20.66
C ALA A 36 -4.15 -55.60 22.17
N ALA A 37 -4.79 -56.46 22.96
CA ALA A 37 -4.54 -56.59 24.40
C ALA A 37 -3.12 -57.12 24.69
N ALA A 38 -2.62 -58.08 23.90
CA ALA A 38 -1.27 -58.60 24.01
C ALA A 38 -0.20 -57.55 23.64
N ILE A 39 -0.48 -56.69 22.66
CA ILE A 39 0.38 -55.56 22.31
C ILE A 39 0.31 -54.50 23.42
N GLY A 40 -0.90 -54.12 23.85
CA GLY A 40 -1.12 -53.10 24.88
C GLY A 40 -0.49 -53.46 26.22
N SER A 41 -0.55 -54.74 26.63
CA SER A 41 0.11 -55.23 27.84
C SER A 41 1.64 -55.22 27.76
N ARG A 42 2.20 -55.12 26.54
CA ARG A 42 3.64 -54.96 26.33
C ARG A 42 4.05 -53.50 26.12
N LEU A 43 3.13 -52.56 25.96
CA LEU A 43 3.49 -51.15 25.88
C LEU A 43 3.85 -50.64 27.27
N GLY A 44 5.10 -50.21 27.43
CA GLY A 44 5.64 -49.70 28.67
C GLY A 44 5.79 -48.19 28.67
N ALA A 45 6.77 -47.70 29.41
CA ALA A 45 7.04 -46.28 29.56
C ALA A 45 7.38 -45.58 28.24
N THR A 46 7.03 -44.30 28.18
CA THR A 46 7.44 -43.38 27.12
C THR A 46 8.21 -42.24 27.75
N TYR A 47 9.47 -42.06 27.33
CA TYR A 47 10.39 -41.06 27.89
C TYR A 47 10.99 -40.17 26.82
N GLU A 48 11.44 -38.99 27.23
CA GLU A 48 12.12 -38.07 26.32
C GLU A 48 13.50 -38.61 25.96
N THR A 49 14.25 -39.14 26.93
CA THR A 49 15.63 -39.60 26.74
C THR A 49 15.82 -41.09 27.00
N LEU A 50 16.87 -41.68 26.41
CA LEU A 50 17.26 -43.07 26.68
C LEU A 50 17.74 -43.25 28.12
N GLN A 51 18.36 -42.22 28.70
CA GLN A 51 18.82 -42.24 30.09
C GLN A 51 17.66 -42.44 31.08
N GLU A 52 16.53 -41.76 30.87
CA GLU A 52 15.34 -41.94 31.71
C GLU A 52 14.77 -43.36 31.59
N LEU A 53 14.75 -43.89 30.36
CA LEU A 53 14.31 -45.26 30.12
C LEU A 53 15.25 -46.28 30.79
N ASP A 54 16.56 -46.10 30.67
CA ASP A 54 17.58 -46.96 31.30
C ASP A 54 17.56 -46.89 32.83
N ALA A 55 17.13 -45.76 33.40
CA ALA A 55 16.94 -45.61 34.85
C ALA A 55 15.69 -46.32 35.36
N ASP A 56 14.66 -46.50 34.52
CA ASP A 56 13.42 -47.18 34.88
C ASP A 56 13.44 -48.66 34.45
N LEU A 57 13.91 -49.52 35.36
CA LEU A 57 13.97 -50.96 35.17
C LEU A 57 12.81 -51.71 35.83
N ASP A 58 11.84 -51.01 36.43
CA ASP A 58 10.71 -51.59 37.17
C ASP A 58 9.59 -52.11 36.24
N TRP A 59 9.98 -52.63 35.08
CA TRP A 59 9.10 -53.17 34.05
C TRP A 59 9.33 -54.67 33.85
N PRO A 60 8.25 -55.46 33.62
CA PRO A 60 8.38 -56.86 33.24
C PRO A 60 9.24 -57.06 32.00
N GLU A 61 9.91 -58.22 31.91
CA GLU A 61 10.64 -58.62 30.71
C GLU A 61 9.73 -58.61 29.48
N GLY A 62 10.26 -58.11 28.36
CA GLY A 62 9.55 -58.07 27.08
C GLY A 62 8.66 -56.84 26.88
N THR A 63 8.54 -55.98 27.89
CA THR A 63 7.95 -54.63 27.77
C THR A 63 8.67 -53.82 26.69
N ILE A 64 7.92 -53.03 25.92
CA ILE A 64 8.38 -52.12 24.87
C ILE A 64 8.27 -50.68 25.37
N GLY A 65 9.39 -50.05 25.62
CA GLY A 65 9.50 -48.63 25.95
C GLY A 65 9.74 -47.80 24.70
N THR A 66 9.41 -46.51 24.76
CA THR A 66 9.62 -45.56 23.65
C THR A 66 10.45 -44.36 24.11
N VAL A 67 11.48 -44.02 23.34
CA VAL A 67 12.26 -42.78 23.47
C VAL A 67 11.94 -41.90 22.26
N TRP A 68 11.49 -40.66 22.50
CA TRP A 68 10.96 -39.81 21.43
C TRP A 68 11.65 -38.45 21.23
N ASN A 69 12.51 -38.00 22.15
CA ASN A 69 13.15 -36.68 22.07
C ASN A 69 14.56 -36.63 22.66
N ASP A 70 15.32 -37.70 22.49
CA ASP A 70 16.72 -37.72 22.89
C ASP A 70 17.53 -36.81 21.96
N GLY A 71 18.45 -36.03 22.52
CA GLY A 71 19.33 -35.14 21.77
C GLY A 71 20.27 -35.88 20.81
N VAL A 72 20.44 -37.19 20.99
CA VAL A 72 21.19 -38.07 20.09
C VAL A 72 20.18 -38.86 19.23
N GLU A 73 19.97 -38.44 17.98
CA GLU A 73 18.93 -39.00 17.08
C GLU A 73 18.90 -40.55 17.03
N PRO A 74 20.02 -41.28 16.94
CA PRO A 74 20.00 -42.75 16.97
C PRO A 74 19.38 -43.39 18.21
N GLN A 75 19.26 -42.64 19.31
CA GLN A 75 18.67 -43.11 20.57
C GLN A 75 17.14 -42.98 20.59
N ASN A 76 16.54 -42.25 19.64
CA ASN A 76 15.09 -42.23 19.48
C ASN A 76 14.62 -43.55 18.84
N GLY A 77 13.63 -44.19 19.44
CA GLY A 77 13.19 -45.51 19.01
C GLY A 77 12.34 -46.26 20.01
N ALA A 78 11.91 -47.46 19.60
CA ALA A 78 11.31 -48.45 20.47
C ALA A 78 12.41 -49.35 21.04
N TYR A 79 12.30 -49.66 22.33
CA TYR A 79 13.26 -50.47 23.08
C TYR A 79 12.54 -51.61 23.78
N LYS A 80 13.15 -52.78 23.86
CA LYS A 80 12.61 -53.95 24.57
C LYS A 80 13.38 -54.20 25.86
N LYS A 81 12.65 -54.32 26.96
CA LYS A 81 13.19 -54.67 28.28
C LYS A 81 13.60 -56.14 28.32
N SER A 82 14.77 -56.41 28.89
CA SER A 82 15.25 -57.76 29.22
C SER A 82 15.60 -57.87 30.71
N GLY A 83 15.51 -59.07 31.28
CA GLY A 83 15.78 -59.34 32.70
C GLY A 83 14.62 -59.00 33.64
N ASP A 84 14.76 -59.43 34.90
CA ASP A 84 13.76 -59.29 35.96
C ASP A 84 13.41 -57.83 36.25
N ILE A 85 12.25 -57.63 36.90
CA ILE A 85 11.81 -56.31 37.39
C ILE A 85 12.85 -55.75 38.36
N GLY A 86 13.25 -54.48 38.16
CA GLY A 86 14.27 -53.79 38.96
C GLY A 86 15.72 -54.11 38.57
N ALA A 87 15.94 -54.92 37.53
CA ALA A 87 17.26 -55.30 37.01
C ALA A 87 17.25 -55.35 35.47
N GLY A 88 18.39 -55.65 34.83
CA GLY A 88 18.46 -55.87 33.38
C GLY A 88 18.76 -54.61 32.55
N GLN A 89 18.35 -54.62 31.28
CA GLN A 89 18.67 -53.55 30.32
C GLN A 89 17.61 -53.42 29.21
N TRP A 90 17.59 -52.25 28.58
CA TRP A 90 16.79 -51.96 27.39
C TRP A 90 17.63 -52.14 26.12
N ALA A 91 17.06 -52.79 25.10
CA ALA A 91 17.71 -52.96 23.80
C ALA A 91 16.83 -52.39 22.69
N ARG A 92 17.38 -51.57 21.80
CA ARG A 92 16.65 -50.97 20.68
C ARG A 92 16.12 -52.04 19.73
N VAL A 93 14.85 -51.97 19.37
CA VAL A 93 14.19 -52.91 18.44
C VAL A 93 13.70 -52.27 17.15
N GLY A 94 13.70 -50.94 17.06
CA GLY A 94 13.32 -50.21 15.85
C GLY A 94 12.97 -48.76 16.14
N ASP A 95 12.41 -48.08 15.14
CA ASP A 95 11.90 -46.72 15.30
C ASP A 95 10.55 -46.75 16.04
N ALA A 96 10.30 -45.75 16.88
CA ALA A 96 9.03 -45.62 17.57
C ALA A 96 7.96 -45.12 16.58
N PRO A 97 6.80 -45.80 16.45
CA PRO A 97 5.72 -45.31 15.60
C PRO A 97 5.27 -43.89 15.95
N ILE A 98 5.27 -43.54 17.24
CA ILE A 98 4.93 -42.20 17.74
C ILE A 98 5.98 -41.15 17.34
N GLY A 99 7.28 -41.51 17.38
CA GLY A 99 8.37 -40.61 16.99
C GLY A 99 8.30 -40.20 15.53
N VAL A 100 7.98 -41.15 14.64
CA VAL A 100 7.78 -40.88 13.19
C VAL A 100 6.59 -39.94 12.96
N ALA A 101 5.46 -40.18 13.62
CA ALA A 101 4.28 -39.32 13.52
C ALA A 101 4.53 -37.90 14.03
N MET A 102 5.24 -37.77 15.17
CA MET A 102 5.58 -36.47 15.77
C MET A 102 6.55 -35.69 14.87
N LYS A 103 7.58 -36.36 14.33
CA LYS A 103 8.51 -35.74 13.39
C LYS A 103 7.78 -35.20 12.16
N HIS A 104 6.90 -35.99 11.56
CA HIS A 104 6.09 -35.53 10.43
C HIS A 104 5.18 -34.35 10.79
N ALA A 105 4.61 -34.32 11.99
CA ALA A 105 3.82 -33.19 12.45
C ALA A 105 4.68 -31.92 12.57
N LEU A 106 5.88 -32.03 13.13
CA LEU A 106 6.83 -30.91 13.27
C LEU A 106 7.31 -30.38 11.92
N ASP A 107 7.65 -31.28 10.99
CA ASP A 107 8.05 -30.92 9.62
C ASP A 107 6.92 -30.12 8.95
N ARG A 108 5.67 -30.60 9.06
CA ARG A 108 4.49 -29.90 8.51
C ARG A 108 4.26 -28.52 9.13
N VAL A 109 4.48 -28.37 10.44
CA VAL A 109 4.37 -27.06 11.12
C VAL A 109 5.45 -26.11 10.61
N THR A 110 6.67 -26.62 10.41
CA THR A 110 7.80 -25.84 9.89
C THR A 110 7.53 -25.36 8.46
N GLU A 111 7.07 -26.26 7.59
CA GLU A 111 6.67 -25.93 6.22
C GLU A 111 5.52 -24.90 6.18
N ALA A 112 4.50 -25.08 7.01
CA ALA A 112 3.37 -24.16 7.11
C ALA A 112 3.81 -22.75 7.56
N ARG A 113 4.76 -22.67 8.50
CA ARG A 113 5.33 -21.39 8.93
C ARG A 113 6.13 -20.71 7.83
N ALA A 114 6.96 -21.47 7.10
CA ALA A 114 7.70 -20.93 5.97
C ALA A 114 6.78 -20.42 4.84
N GLU A 115 5.65 -21.08 4.58
CA GLU A 115 4.63 -20.60 3.65
C GLU A 115 3.94 -19.32 4.14
N ALA A 116 3.60 -19.26 5.43
CA ALA A 116 3.02 -18.07 6.04
C ALA A 116 3.96 -16.86 5.95
N ASP A 117 5.25 -17.04 6.20
CA ASP A 117 6.27 -16.00 6.08
C ASP A 117 6.43 -15.54 4.62
N ARG A 118 6.44 -16.48 3.66
CA ARG A 118 6.46 -16.15 2.22
C ARG A 118 5.22 -15.36 1.81
N SER A 119 4.05 -15.75 2.29
CA SER A 119 2.78 -15.05 2.03
C SER A 119 2.77 -13.64 2.64
N ALA A 120 3.26 -13.50 3.88
CA ALA A 120 3.36 -12.20 4.55
C ALA A 120 4.29 -11.23 3.79
N ALA A 121 5.39 -11.74 3.24
CA ALA A 121 6.32 -10.95 2.43
C ALA A 121 5.72 -10.47 1.09
N GLN A 122 4.70 -11.13 0.55
CA GLN A 122 4.04 -10.72 -0.71
C GLN A 122 3.06 -9.55 -0.52
N VAL A 123 2.52 -9.34 0.68
CA VAL A 123 1.57 -8.25 0.97
C VAL A 123 2.13 -6.86 0.66
N PRO A 124 3.31 -6.44 1.16
CA PRO A 124 3.85 -5.10 0.87
C PRO A 124 4.17 -4.91 -0.62
N LEU A 125 4.57 -5.98 -1.33
CA LEU A 125 4.82 -5.91 -2.77
C LEU A 125 3.52 -5.65 -3.55
N ALA A 126 2.44 -6.36 -3.21
CA ALA A 126 1.13 -6.15 -3.82
C ALA A 126 0.59 -4.74 -3.54
N GLN A 127 0.78 -4.23 -2.32
CA GLN A 127 0.41 -2.85 -1.96
C GLN A 127 1.20 -1.81 -2.76
N ALA A 128 2.51 -2.01 -2.93
CA ALA A 128 3.34 -1.12 -3.75
C ALA A 128 2.92 -1.13 -5.23
N GLN A 129 2.61 -2.31 -5.78
CA GLN A 129 2.12 -2.45 -7.16
C GLN A 129 0.76 -1.75 -7.36
N ALA A 130 -0.16 -1.89 -6.39
CA ALA A 130 -1.44 -1.17 -6.41
C ALA A 130 -1.24 0.35 -6.38
N GLY A 131 -0.34 0.85 -5.53
CA GLY A 131 0.01 2.27 -5.47
C GLY A 131 0.57 2.82 -6.79
N ILE A 132 1.44 2.06 -7.47
CA ILE A 132 1.96 2.43 -8.79
C ILE A 132 0.83 2.47 -9.83
N ALA A 133 -0.06 1.48 -9.84
CA ALA A 133 -1.19 1.43 -10.77
C ALA A 133 -2.15 2.62 -10.57
N ASP A 134 -2.45 2.99 -9.33
CA ASP A 134 -3.28 4.15 -9.02
C ASP A 134 -2.61 5.47 -9.43
N ALA A 135 -1.31 5.62 -9.21
CA ALA A 135 -0.55 6.79 -9.66
C ALA A 135 -0.60 6.93 -11.19
N HIS A 136 -0.43 5.83 -11.94
CA HIS A 136 -0.56 5.83 -13.40
C HIS A 136 -1.97 6.19 -13.89
N ARG A 137 -3.01 5.69 -13.21
CA ARG A 137 -4.41 6.02 -13.52
C ARG A 137 -4.67 7.52 -13.31
N LEU A 138 -4.21 8.09 -12.20
CA LEU A 138 -4.34 9.53 -11.91
C LEU A 138 -3.58 10.39 -12.93
N ALA A 139 -2.35 10.02 -13.27
CA ALA A 139 -1.56 10.73 -14.29
C ALA A 139 -2.26 10.70 -15.67
N SER A 140 -2.79 9.54 -16.08
CA SER A 140 -3.51 9.39 -17.34
C SER A 140 -4.78 10.25 -17.39
N ALA A 141 -5.54 10.31 -16.28
CA ALA A 141 -6.70 11.19 -16.17
C ALA A 141 -6.30 12.68 -16.26
N GLY A 142 -5.18 13.06 -15.64
CA GLY A 142 -4.61 14.41 -15.75
C GLY A 142 -4.28 14.78 -17.20
N HIS A 143 -3.57 13.92 -17.92
CA HIS A 143 -3.24 14.16 -19.33
C HIS A 143 -4.47 14.25 -20.23
N ALA A 144 -5.50 13.43 -19.98
CA ALA A 144 -6.75 13.51 -20.73
C ALA A 144 -7.47 14.86 -20.49
N ALA A 145 -7.47 15.37 -19.26
CA ALA A 145 -8.01 16.68 -18.94
C ALA A 145 -7.22 17.81 -19.61
N GLU A 146 -5.88 17.76 -19.58
CA GLU A 146 -5.02 18.75 -20.24
C GLU A 146 -5.20 18.76 -21.77
N ALA A 147 -5.37 17.58 -22.38
CA ALA A 147 -5.69 17.46 -23.80
C ALA A 147 -7.06 18.07 -24.14
N GLY A 148 -8.06 17.89 -23.26
CA GLY A 148 -9.37 18.53 -23.37
C GLY A 148 -9.26 20.06 -23.39
N VAL A 149 -8.57 20.64 -22.40
CA VAL A 149 -8.31 22.09 -22.32
C VAL A 149 -7.60 22.58 -23.58
N SER A 150 -6.56 21.87 -24.04
CA SER A 150 -5.80 22.27 -25.23
C SER A 150 -6.67 22.27 -26.50
N ARG A 151 -7.56 21.28 -26.64
CA ARG A 151 -8.53 21.23 -27.75
C ARG A 151 -9.51 22.38 -27.69
N ASP A 152 -10.03 22.69 -26.51
CA ASP A 152 -11.03 23.74 -26.34
C ASP A 152 -10.40 25.12 -26.60
N GLN A 153 -9.15 25.35 -26.16
CA GLN A 153 -8.36 26.54 -26.51
C GLN A 153 -8.08 26.65 -28.01
N ALA A 154 -7.75 25.54 -28.68
CA ALA A 154 -7.55 25.55 -30.14
C ALA A 154 -8.84 25.88 -30.90
N ALA A 155 -9.99 25.38 -30.43
CA ALA A 155 -11.30 25.72 -30.99
C ALA A 155 -11.63 27.21 -30.77
N ALA A 156 -11.36 27.74 -29.58
CA ALA A 156 -11.55 29.16 -29.27
C ALA A 156 -10.66 30.06 -30.15
N ALA A 157 -9.38 29.70 -30.32
CA ALA A 157 -8.46 30.41 -31.22
C ALA A 157 -8.92 30.37 -32.69
N GLY A 158 -9.55 29.26 -33.12
CA GLY A 158 -10.14 29.15 -34.46
C GLY A 158 -11.36 30.05 -34.66
N LEU A 159 -12.22 30.20 -33.65
CA LEU A 159 -13.41 31.07 -33.70
C LEU A 159 -13.06 32.55 -33.89
N VAL A 160 -11.92 32.97 -33.35
CA VAL A 160 -11.48 34.37 -33.34
C VAL A 160 -10.40 34.68 -34.37
N ALA A 161 -10.01 33.69 -35.17
CA ALA A 161 -9.01 33.87 -36.21
C ALA A 161 -9.52 34.87 -37.27
N GLY A 162 -8.91 36.06 -37.29
CA GLY A 162 -9.30 37.16 -38.19
C GLY A 162 -10.22 38.20 -37.57
N ASN A 163 -10.65 38.01 -36.32
CA ASN A 163 -11.48 38.99 -35.62
C ASN A 163 -10.65 40.21 -35.20
N ARG A 164 -11.32 41.34 -35.02
CA ARG A 164 -10.68 42.58 -34.61
C ARG A 164 -10.28 42.51 -33.13
N ILE A 165 -9.10 43.06 -32.82
CA ILE A 165 -8.61 43.26 -31.45
C ILE A 165 -8.99 44.67 -31.01
N PHE A 166 -9.67 44.77 -29.88
CA PHE A 166 -10.03 46.01 -29.20
C PHE A 166 -9.14 46.20 -27.97
N THR A 167 -8.64 47.41 -27.76
CA THR A 167 -7.76 47.78 -26.64
C THR A 167 -8.33 48.91 -25.77
N GLY A 168 -9.54 49.39 -26.12
CA GLY A 168 -10.22 50.51 -25.45
C GLY A 168 -11.13 50.01 -24.33
N THR A 169 -12.39 50.45 -24.32
CA THR A 169 -13.40 49.93 -23.38
C THR A 169 -14.17 48.76 -23.99
N LEU A 170 -14.80 47.92 -23.14
CA LEU A 170 -15.70 46.87 -23.63
C LEU A 170 -16.90 47.46 -24.39
N GLU A 171 -17.43 48.60 -23.93
CA GLU A 171 -18.55 49.31 -24.57
C GLU A 171 -18.24 49.74 -26.02
N GLU A 172 -17.00 50.18 -26.28
CA GLU A 172 -16.56 50.48 -27.65
C GLU A 172 -16.53 49.23 -28.53
N ALA A 173 -16.13 48.08 -27.98
CA ALA A 173 -16.12 46.82 -28.70
C ALA A 173 -17.54 46.29 -28.95
N GLU A 174 -18.44 46.40 -27.96
CA GLU A 174 -19.87 46.05 -28.07
C GLU A 174 -20.56 46.89 -29.15
N THR A 175 -20.27 48.18 -29.23
CA THR A 175 -20.85 49.05 -30.26
C THR A 175 -20.31 48.76 -31.66
N ALA A 176 -19.08 48.25 -31.74
CA ALA A 176 -18.38 47.98 -32.99
C ALA A 176 -18.59 46.56 -33.55
N THR A 177 -19.33 45.71 -32.85
CA THR A 177 -19.57 44.30 -33.21
C THR A 177 -21.07 44.03 -33.33
N ALA A 178 -21.44 43.04 -34.16
CA ALA A 178 -22.84 42.64 -34.30
C ALA A 178 -23.25 41.61 -33.22
N ASP A 179 -24.56 41.47 -33.00
CA ASP A 179 -25.10 40.41 -32.13
C ASP A 179 -24.64 39.01 -32.58
N GLY A 180 -24.16 38.21 -31.64
CA GLY A 180 -23.55 36.90 -31.84
C GLY A 180 -22.09 36.91 -32.33
N GLU A 181 -21.52 38.07 -32.68
CA GLU A 181 -20.14 38.18 -33.14
C GLU A 181 -19.16 38.00 -31.96
N THR A 182 -18.10 37.23 -32.18
CA THR A 182 -17.00 37.11 -31.22
C THR A 182 -15.94 38.16 -31.51
N PHE A 183 -15.28 38.67 -30.48
CA PHE A 183 -14.20 39.63 -30.64
C PHE A 183 -13.11 39.45 -29.60
N LEU A 184 -11.94 40.00 -29.92
CA LEU A 184 -10.77 39.96 -29.06
C LEU A 184 -10.68 41.27 -28.30
N PHE A 185 -10.53 41.18 -26.98
CA PHE A 185 -10.34 42.32 -26.11
C PHE A 185 -9.03 42.17 -25.36
N GLN A 186 -8.08 43.06 -25.62
CA GLN A 186 -6.81 43.10 -24.93
C GLN A 186 -6.91 44.03 -23.72
N ASN A 187 -6.75 43.48 -22.53
CA ASN A 187 -6.69 44.20 -21.27
C ASN A 187 -5.36 43.93 -20.55
N GLY A 188 -5.17 44.54 -19.38
CA GLY A 188 -3.90 44.43 -18.64
C GLY A 188 -3.40 42.99 -18.45
N PRO A 189 -4.26 42.06 -17.99
CA PRO A 189 -3.87 40.66 -17.81
C PRO A 189 -3.63 39.86 -19.10
N GLY A 190 -4.21 40.23 -20.25
CA GLY A 190 -4.02 39.45 -21.48
C GLY A 190 -5.03 39.76 -22.58
N THR A 191 -5.30 38.76 -23.43
CA THR A 191 -6.33 38.85 -24.49
C THR A 191 -7.48 37.92 -24.16
N ALA A 192 -8.64 38.49 -23.89
CA ALA A 192 -9.88 37.77 -23.65
C ALA A 192 -10.72 37.72 -24.93
N ILE A 193 -11.51 36.66 -25.06
CA ILE A 193 -12.53 36.45 -26.09
C ILE A 193 -13.86 36.79 -25.46
N TYR A 194 -14.60 37.67 -26.11
CA TYR A 194 -15.97 37.99 -25.78
C TYR A 194 -16.89 37.67 -26.95
N ARG A 195 -18.17 37.47 -26.66
CA ARG A 195 -19.25 37.47 -27.64
C ARG A 195 -20.19 38.62 -27.33
N ASN A 196 -20.56 39.38 -28.34
CA ASN A 196 -21.58 40.41 -28.18
C ASN A 196 -22.96 39.76 -28.19
N ASP A 197 -23.63 39.70 -27.04
CA ASP A 197 -24.99 39.18 -26.89
C ASP A 197 -25.93 40.35 -26.63
N LEU A 198 -26.67 40.78 -27.67
CA LEU A 198 -27.65 41.86 -27.63
C LEU A 198 -27.09 43.19 -27.10
N GLY A 199 -25.84 43.51 -27.42
CA GLY A 199 -25.17 44.73 -26.98
C GLY A 199 -24.44 44.61 -25.64
N SER A 200 -24.28 43.40 -25.10
CA SER A 200 -23.52 43.12 -23.89
C SER A 200 -22.42 42.11 -24.17
N ALA A 201 -21.20 42.37 -23.70
CA ALA A 201 -20.07 41.46 -23.85
C ALA A 201 -20.18 40.30 -22.86
N THR A 202 -20.46 39.11 -23.37
CA THR A 202 -20.38 37.85 -22.60
C THR A 202 -18.97 37.30 -22.71
N PHE A 203 -18.31 37.07 -21.57
CA PHE A 203 -16.98 36.44 -21.52
C PHE A 203 -17.07 35.01 -22.06
N VAL A 204 -16.13 34.64 -22.95
CA VAL A 204 -16.05 33.31 -23.54
C VAL A 204 -14.82 32.59 -23.03
N ASP A 205 -13.63 33.14 -23.25
CA ASP A 205 -12.37 32.51 -22.82
C ASP A 205 -11.18 33.48 -22.82
N TRP A 206 -10.02 33.04 -22.34
CA TRP A 206 -8.74 33.72 -22.54
C TRP A 206 -7.92 33.05 -23.65
N ILE A 207 -7.19 33.85 -24.42
CA ILE A 207 -6.21 33.34 -25.38
C ILE A 207 -4.85 33.21 -24.71
N GLY A 208 -4.33 31.99 -24.67
CA GLY A 208 -2.98 31.71 -24.20
C GLY A 208 -2.83 31.86 -22.69
N GLU A 209 -1.74 32.49 -22.27
CA GLU A 209 -1.41 32.68 -20.86
C GLU A 209 -1.84 34.07 -20.39
N VAL A 210 -2.43 34.14 -19.19
CA VAL A 210 -2.81 35.40 -18.54
C VAL A 210 -1.67 35.87 -17.64
N LEU A 211 -1.22 37.11 -17.84
CA LEU A 211 -0.05 37.70 -17.21
C LEU A 211 -0.44 38.86 -16.30
N PHE A 212 -0.36 38.64 -14.99
CA PHE A 212 -0.47 39.68 -13.98
C PHE A 212 0.90 40.23 -13.63
N ASP A 213 0.96 41.45 -13.11
CA ASP A 213 2.23 42.01 -12.66
C ASP A 213 2.71 41.32 -11.38
N SER A 214 1.80 41.02 -10.44
CA SER A 214 2.14 40.40 -9.15
C SER A 214 1.08 39.41 -8.68
N ALA A 215 1.42 38.58 -7.69
CA ALA A 215 0.45 37.68 -7.05
C ALA A 215 -0.67 38.46 -6.37
N GLN A 216 -0.38 39.66 -5.87
CA GLN A 216 -1.37 40.54 -5.26
C GLN A 216 -2.45 40.97 -6.26
N THR A 217 -2.05 41.41 -7.46
CA THR A 217 -3.02 41.85 -8.49
C THR A 217 -3.83 40.69 -9.02
N LEU A 218 -3.22 39.50 -9.14
CA LEU A 218 -3.94 38.26 -9.45
C LEU A 218 -4.98 37.91 -8.38
N LEU A 219 -4.61 37.89 -7.10
CA LEU A 219 -5.53 37.53 -6.03
C LEU A 219 -6.62 38.59 -5.81
N ALA A 220 -6.39 39.83 -6.22
CA ALA A 220 -7.42 40.88 -6.23
C ALA A 220 -8.35 40.81 -7.46
N PHE A 221 -8.07 39.94 -8.44
CA PHE A 221 -8.84 39.86 -9.68
C PHE A 221 -10.27 39.37 -9.43
N THR A 222 -11.25 40.15 -9.91
CA THR A 222 -12.68 39.88 -9.77
C THR A 222 -13.34 39.37 -11.05
N GLY A 223 -12.60 39.29 -12.16
CA GLY A 223 -13.14 38.79 -13.43
C GLY A 223 -13.17 37.26 -13.48
N GLU A 224 -13.59 36.74 -14.63
CA GLU A 224 -13.72 35.31 -14.89
C GLU A 224 -12.46 34.73 -15.53
N MET A 225 -12.15 33.48 -15.20
CA MET A 225 -11.18 32.66 -15.92
C MET A 225 -11.69 31.23 -16.00
N ASN A 226 -11.58 30.62 -17.18
CA ASN A 226 -12.02 29.25 -17.36
C ASN A 226 -11.00 28.25 -16.76
N PRO A 227 -11.46 27.11 -16.23
CA PRO A 227 -10.59 26.02 -15.81
C PRO A 227 -9.61 25.61 -16.91
N GLY A 228 -8.35 25.39 -16.53
CA GLY A 228 -7.27 25.05 -17.45
C GLY A 228 -6.40 26.23 -17.87
N THR A 229 -6.90 27.47 -17.75
CA THR A 229 -6.15 28.70 -18.04
C THR A 229 -4.85 28.73 -17.24
N LEU A 230 -3.73 29.02 -17.93
CA LEU A 230 -2.45 29.24 -17.29
C LEU A 230 -2.31 30.73 -16.94
N VAL A 231 -1.89 30.99 -15.71
CA VAL A 231 -1.70 32.35 -15.20
C VAL A 231 -0.28 32.47 -14.69
N ARG A 232 0.40 33.58 -15.00
CA ARG A 232 1.69 33.92 -14.41
C ARG A 232 1.74 35.32 -13.84
N THR A 233 2.66 35.50 -12.90
CA THR A 233 3.00 36.82 -12.36
C THR A 233 4.39 37.25 -12.85
N ARG A 234 4.54 38.50 -13.28
CA ARG A 234 5.80 39.01 -13.85
C ARG A 234 6.86 39.25 -12.78
N GLU A 235 6.47 39.82 -11.64
CA GLU A 235 7.39 40.22 -10.58
C GLU A 235 7.95 39.03 -9.80
N GLU A 236 7.10 38.07 -9.42
CA GLU A 236 7.55 36.90 -8.65
C GLU A 236 7.88 35.69 -9.53
N GLY A 237 7.46 35.70 -10.80
CA GLY A 237 7.63 34.56 -11.70
C GLY A 237 6.79 33.35 -11.30
N PHE A 238 5.70 33.56 -10.55
CA PHE A 238 4.81 32.47 -10.15
C PHE A 238 3.96 32.01 -11.32
N ALA A 239 3.60 30.73 -11.32
CA ALA A 239 2.69 30.15 -12.29
C ALA A 239 1.54 29.46 -11.54
N TYR A 240 0.36 29.52 -12.12
CA TYR A 240 -0.86 28.91 -11.62
C TYR A 240 -1.63 28.27 -12.76
N ARG A 241 -2.41 27.25 -12.42
CA ARG A 241 -3.47 26.71 -13.28
C ARG A 241 -4.82 27.03 -12.65
N VAL A 242 -5.73 27.60 -13.42
CA VAL A 242 -7.13 27.76 -12.98
C VAL A 242 -7.76 26.38 -12.91
N VAL A 243 -8.44 26.07 -11.80
CA VAL A 243 -9.12 24.79 -11.59
C VAL A 243 -10.62 24.97 -11.45
N ALA A 244 -11.38 23.93 -11.77
CA ALA A 244 -12.83 23.97 -11.67
C ALA A 244 -13.31 24.10 -10.21
N ASP A 245 -14.46 24.74 -10.00
CA ASP A 245 -15.00 25.06 -8.66
C ASP A 245 -15.26 23.85 -7.77
N TRP A 246 -15.45 22.66 -8.34
CA TRP A 246 -15.67 21.42 -7.59
C TRP A 246 -14.37 20.76 -7.12
N THR A 247 -13.20 21.26 -7.54
CA THR A 247 -11.92 20.77 -7.01
C THR A 247 -11.74 21.19 -5.55
N SER A 248 -11.06 20.32 -4.79
CA SER A 248 -10.84 20.52 -3.35
C SER A 248 -10.24 21.90 -3.06
N ALA A 249 -10.67 22.51 -1.95
CA ALA A 249 -10.50 23.92 -1.60
C ALA A 249 -9.06 24.36 -1.24
N TRP A 250 -8.04 23.61 -1.65
CA TRP A 250 -6.67 23.79 -1.17
C TRP A 250 -5.83 24.75 -2.02
N GLY A 251 -6.37 25.32 -3.09
CA GLY A 251 -5.69 26.32 -3.94
C GLY A 251 -5.78 27.75 -3.40
N ALA A 252 -5.05 28.67 -4.02
CA ALA A 252 -5.30 30.10 -3.83
C ALA A 252 -6.63 30.49 -4.49
N VAL A 253 -7.30 31.52 -3.99
CA VAL A 253 -8.59 31.96 -4.52
C VAL A 253 -8.52 33.46 -4.74
N SER A 254 -8.86 33.91 -5.96
CA SER A 254 -8.96 35.35 -6.24
C SER A 254 -10.20 35.97 -5.59
N ALA A 255 -10.27 37.30 -5.53
CA ALA A 255 -11.42 38.02 -5.02
C ALA A 255 -12.72 37.74 -5.81
N GLY A 256 -12.60 37.38 -7.09
CA GLY A 256 -13.70 36.92 -7.95
C GLY A 256 -14.11 35.46 -7.74
N GLY A 257 -13.44 34.73 -6.84
CA GLY A 257 -13.72 33.32 -6.58
C GLY A 257 -12.96 32.34 -7.48
N VAL A 258 -12.08 32.83 -8.37
CA VAL A 258 -11.30 31.96 -9.27
C VAL A 258 -10.31 31.13 -8.45
N LYS A 259 -10.44 29.80 -8.52
CA LYS A 259 -9.54 28.86 -7.84
C LYS A 259 -8.27 28.63 -8.66
N LEU A 260 -7.12 28.77 -8.01
CA LEU A 260 -5.80 28.74 -8.61
C LEU A 260 -4.94 27.67 -7.93
N TYR A 261 -4.47 26.69 -8.68
CA TYR A 261 -3.48 25.71 -8.21
C TYR A 261 -2.09 26.23 -8.59
N PRO A 262 -1.24 26.59 -7.62
CA PRO A 262 0.10 27.04 -7.93
C PRO A 262 0.90 25.90 -8.56
N ILE A 263 1.58 26.20 -9.66
CA ILE A 263 2.47 25.29 -10.36
C ILE A 263 3.86 25.48 -9.77
N SER A 264 4.42 24.40 -9.23
CA SER A 264 5.74 24.46 -8.64
C SER A 264 6.81 24.76 -9.70
N SER A 265 7.63 25.77 -9.44
CA SER A 265 8.86 26.02 -10.18
C SER A 265 10.04 25.47 -9.38
N GLY A 266 10.64 24.38 -9.86
CA GLY A 266 11.80 23.76 -9.21
C GLY A 266 11.49 22.91 -7.96
N GLY A 267 10.23 22.50 -7.74
CA GLY A 267 9.84 21.62 -6.64
C GLY A 267 9.36 22.35 -5.37
N TRP A 268 9.31 23.68 -5.39
CA TRP A 268 8.89 24.51 -4.25
C TRP A 268 7.56 25.21 -4.51
N ILE A 269 6.78 25.40 -3.45
CA ILE A 269 5.58 26.24 -3.39
C ILE A 269 5.77 27.21 -2.23
N THR A 270 5.47 28.50 -2.43
CA THR A 270 5.71 29.52 -1.40
C THR A 270 4.39 30.11 -0.89
N ALA A 271 4.34 30.53 0.38
CA ALA A 271 3.14 31.19 0.94
C ALA A 271 2.79 32.50 0.21
N ARG A 272 3.75 33.13 -0.49
CA ARG A 272 3.49 34.30 -1.34
C ARG A 272 2.55 33.98 -2.49
N MET A 273 2.54 32.74 -2.98
CA MET A 273 1.60 32.30 -4.01
C MET A 273 0.14 32.33 -3.52
N PHE A 274 -0.08 32.34 -2.21
CA PHE A 274 -1.38 32.39 -1.53
C PHE A 274 -1.65 33.76 -0.89
N GLY A 275 -0.88 34.78 -1.24
CA GLY A 275 -1.09 36.15 -0.77
C GLY A 275 -0.33 36.55 0.49
N ALA A 276 0.65 35.75 0.95
CA ALA A 276 1.53 36.20 2.03
C ALA A 276 2.39 37.39 1.53
N MET A 277 2.24 38.55 2.16
CA MET A 277 2.99 39.77 1.84
C MET A 277 3.64 40.35 3.10
N GLU A 278 4.64 41.21 2.91
CA GLU A 278 5.28 41.90 4.03
C GLU A 278 4.31 42.93 4.64
N GLY A 279 4.28 43.01 5.97
CA GLY A 279 3.44 43.98 6.70
C GLY A 279 1.96 43.60 6.85
N VAL A 280 1.54 42.41 6.42
CA VAL A 280 0.17 41.89 6.62
C VAL A 280 0.17 40.58 7.43
N ASP A 281 -0.96 40.20 8.01
CA ASP A 281 -1.12 38.88 8.64
C ASP A 281 -1.07 37.78 7.57
N VAL A 282 -0.03 36.96 7.63
CA VAL A 282 0.24 35.88 6.67
C VAL A 282 -0.32 34.52 7.10
N THR A 283 -0.98 34.44 8.26
CA THR A 283 -1.41 33.17 8.87
C THR A 283 -2.28 32.34 7.92
N ALA A 284 -3.27 32.98 7.28
CA ALA A 284 -4.17 32.29 6.34
C ALA A 284 -3.43 31.80 5.07
N ALA A 285 -2.55 32.62 4.50
CA ALA A 285 -1.77 32.27 3.32
C ALA A 285 -0.78 31.13 3.59
N VAL A 286 -0.13 31.14 4.76
CA VAL A 286 0.74 30.06 5.21
C VAL A 286 -0.05 28.76 5.41
N GLN A 287 -1.20 28.82 6.07
CA GLN A 287 -2.05 27.64 6.27
C GLN A 287 -2.56 27.08 4.93
N ALA A 288 -2.91 27.94 3.97
CA ALA A 288 -3.31 27.52 2.63
C ALA A 288 -2.16 26.81 1.90
N ALA A 289 -0.94 27.33 1.97
CA ALA A 289 0.24 26.69 1.39
C ALA A 289 0.54 25.32 2.01
N ILE A 290 0.40 25.18 3.33
CA ILE A 290 0.55 23.90 4.03
C ILE A 290 -0.51 22.90 3.54
N ASN A 291 -1.78 23.31 3.52
CA ASN A 291 -2.87 22.46 3.08
C ASN A 291 -2.69 22.03 1.62
N PHE A 292 -2.25 22.94 0.74
CA PHE A 292 -1.97 22.63 -0.66
C PHE A 292 -0.87 21.58 -0.79
N ALA A 293 0.22 21.71 -0.06
CA ALA A 293 1.31 20.74 -0.15
C ALA A 293 0.94 19.36 0.41
N MET A 294 0.06 19.31 1.41
CA MET A 294 -0.41 18.05 1.99
C MET A 294 -1.46 17.35 1.12
N TYR A 295 -2.35 18.12 0.48
CA TYR A 295 -3.57 17.58 -0.13
C TYR A 295 -3.80 17.96 -1.60
N GLY A 296 -3.06 18.93 -2.13
CA GLY A 296 -3.33 19.59 -3.42
C GLY A 296 -2.83 18.86 -4.67
N GLY A 297 -2.04 17.80 -4.53
CA GLY A 297 -1.67 16.96 -5.67
C GLY A 297 -0.50 16.00 -5.40
N PRO A 298 -0.34 14.94 -6.20
CA PRO A 298 0.73 13.97 -6.04
C PRO A 298 2.11 14.61 -6.30
N GLY A 299 3.01 14.57 -5.32
CA GLY A 299 4.44 14.82 -5.51
C GLY A 299 5.00 16.20 -5.12
N TYR A 300 4.27 17.02 -4.36
CA TYR A 300 4.79 18.31 -3.89
C TYR A 300 5.39 18.22 -2.47
N THR A 301 6.53 18.85 -2.26
CA THR A 301 7.09 19.12 -0.92
C THR A 301 6.87 20.61 -0.62
N ALA A 302 6.15 20.93 0.46
CA ALA A 302 6.06 22.33 0.91
C ALA A 302 7.39 22.76 1.53
N LEU A 303 7.86 23.95 1.17
CA LEU A 303 8.83 24.69 1.98
C LEU A 303 8.15 25.96 2.45
N VAL A 304 7.75 25.99 3.71
CA VAL A 304 7.15 27.18 4.30
C VAL A 304 8.27 28.07 4.82
N GLY A 305 8.79 28.93 3.96
CA GLY A 305 9.81 29.92 4.34
C GLY A 305 9.39 31.35 4.00
N ALA A 306 9.27 32.21 5.01
CA ALA A 306 9.50 33.64 4.82
C ALA A 306 11.01 33.84 4.60
N ARG A 307 11.43 34.70 3.68
CA ARG A 307 12.86 34.90 3.33
C ARG A 307 13.71 34.99 4.61
N GLY A 308 14.53 33.95 4.85
CA GLY A 308 15.38 33.80 6.04
C GLY A 308 15.18 32.52 6.86
N ALA A 309 14.06 31.80 6.69
CA ALA A 309 13.83 30.51 7.35
C ALA A 309 13.53 29.43 6.30
N GLN A 310 14.45 28.46 6.15
CA GLN A 310 14.15 27.21 5.45
C GLN A 310 13.42 26.28 6.43
N VAL A 311 12.20 25.88 6.10
CA VAL A 311 11.50 24.77 6.79
C VAL A 311 11.54 23.59 5.83
N ASP A 312 12.55 22.74 5.98
CA ASP A 312 12.69 21.52 5.19
C ASP A 312 11.68 20.48 5.66
N VAL A 313 10.78 20.05 4.77
CA VAL A 313 9.79 18.99 5.03
C VAL A 313 10.21 17.73 4.27
N SER A 314 11.46 17.31 4.42
CA SER A 314 11.94 16.04 3.89
C SER A 314 11.91 14.95 4.98
N GLU A 315 11.23 13.84 4.66
CA GLU A 315 11.12 12.58 5.42
C GLU A 315 10.21 12.55 6.66
N ALA A 316 8.89 12.55 6.43
CA ALA A 316 7.96 11.88 7.34
C ALA A 316 7.81 10.42 6.90
N LYS A 317 8.54 9.49 7.54
CA LYS A 317 8.22 8.06 7.44
C LYS A 317 6.82 7.82 8.02
N GLN A 318 6.00 7.16 7.22
CA GLN A 318 4.57 6.94 7.36
C GLN A 318 4.20 5.93 8.47
N SER A 319 4.70 6.08 9.72
CA SER A 319 4.48 5.08 10.78
C SER A 319 3.91 5.59 12.11
N ASP A 320 3.49 6.85 12.23
CA ASP A 320 2.83 7.30 13.46
C ASP A 320 1.69 8.31 13.20
N PRO A 321 0.42 7.98 13.52
CA PRO A 321 -0.72 8.89 13.33
C PRO A 321 -0.82 10.00 14.39
N SER A 322 0.18 10.19 15.26
CA SER A 322 0.14 11.15 16.38
C SER A 322 1.14 12.32 16.34
N LEU A 323 1.86 12.52 15.22
CA LEU A 323 2.88 13.56 15.12
C LEU A 323 2.29 14.96 14.86
N TYR A 324 2.35 15.80 15.90
CA TYR A 324 2.26 17.26 15.82
C TYR A 324 3.28 17.79 14.79
N TYR A 325 2.82 18.59 13.83
CA TYR A 325 3.68 19.34 12.91
C TYR A 325 4.46 20.40 13.70
N LEU A 326 5.75 20.17 13.90
CA LEU A 326 6.63 21.14 14.53
C LEU A 326 7.05 22.17 13.48
N ILE A 327 6.23 23.22 13.31
CA ILE A 327 6.56 24.39 12.48
C ILE A 327 7.61 25.21 13.24
N TYR A 328 8.89 25.05 12.90
CA TYR A 328 9.94 25.94 13.39
C TYR A 328 9.86 27.28 12.66
N THR A 329 9.18 28.26 13.25
CA THR A 329 9.37 29.67 12.89
C THR A 329 10.51 30.24 13.72
N LYS A 330 11.72 30.25 13.17
CA LYS A 330 12.85 30.96 13.76
C LYS A 330 12.82 32.41 13.28
N PHE A 331 12.24 33.31 14.08
CA PHE A 331 12.32 34.75 13.84
C PHE A 331 13.75 35.21 14.11
N PHE A 332 14.50 35.59 13.07
CA PHE A 332 15.68 36.41 13.25
C PHE A 332 15.21 37.87 13.34
N ALA A 333 15.28 38.46 14.53
CA ALA A 333 15.20 39.89 14.69
C ALA A 333 16.43 40.52 14.01
N GLN A 334 16.21 41.47 13.09
CA GLN A 334 17.24 42.42 12.67
C GLN A 334 17.32 43.56 13.68
#